data_AF-A0A178VK66-F1
#
_entry.id   AF-A0A178VK66-F1
#
_cell.length_a   1.000
_cell.length_b   1.000
_cell.length_c   1.000
_cell.angle_alpha   90.00
_cell.angle_beta   90.00
_cell.angle_gamma   90.00
#
_symmetry.space_group_name_H-M   'P 1'
#
loop_
_entity.id
_entity.type
_entity.pdbx_description
1 polymer ?
#
loop_
_entity_poly.entity_id
_entity_poly.type
_entity_poly.pdbx_seq_one_letter_code
_entity_poly.pdbx_strand_id
1 'polypeptide(L)'
;MDRLEGPPRLILVADLDCTLVDHDDPENNDLLRFNALWEAHYRHDSLLVYCTGRSFSSYMSLRKKRPLLTPDIAVTSVGSEIVYGGGESTVSDVVWTARLDYKWNRDIVVEETLKFPKLEPQPDKSQEEHKVSFFVGREDAVEIMKVLPGILEERGVDVKLVYSNGYAFDVLPRGAGKQGALTYLLDKLDIEGKQPSNTLVCGDSGNDAELFNISDVYGVMVSNSHEELLQWYEENAKDNPKIFHASERCGAGMIEAIQRFNLGPNVSPRDVMETENFHGESLNPAHEVVQFYLFYERWRCGEVEKSDKYLQNLKSLSSPLGIFVHPSGVEKPIHEWIDEMENLYGDGKEKKFRIWLDNVTSSHISSDTWLAKFVKHELSEGKVRSCSTKVLLSYKEEKQRLTWMHIHQSWLDESSSDDQEKWIF
;
A
#
# COMPACT_ATOMS: atom_id res chain seq x y z
N MET A 1 4.71 -6.85 -15.88
CA MET A 1 3.69 -6.71 -14.82
C MET A 1 2.76 -7.90 -14.95
N ASP A 2 3.12 -8.99 -14.26
CA ASP A 2 2.69 -10.33 -14.70
C ASP A 2 1.56 -10.90 -13.85
N ARG A 3 1.15 -10.18 -12.79
CA ARG A 3 0.09 -10.61 -11.88
C ARG A 3 -1.31 -10.56 -12.53
N LEU A 4 -1.53 -9.60 -13.42
CA LEU A 4 -2.82 -9.40 -14.09
C LEU A 4 -2.75 -9.90 -15.53
N GLU A 5 -3.66 -10.80 -15.91
CA GLU A 5 -3.81 -11.28 -17.28
C GLU A 5 -4.44 -10.22 -18.21
N GLY A 6 -5.30 -9.35 -17.67
CA GLY A 6 -6.01 -8.29 -18.41
C GLY A 6 -5.72 -6.87 -17.90
N PRO A 7 -6.45 -5.86 -18.43
CA PRO A 7 -6.37 -4.49 -17.94
C PRO A 7 -6.82 -4.42 -16.47
N PRO A 8 -6.12 -3.65 -15.61
CA PRO A 8 -6.54 -3.45 -14.24
C PRO A 8 -7.87 -2.69 -14.18
N ARG A 9 -8.77 -3.12 -13.30
CA ARG A 9 -10.02 -2.41 -13.03
C ARG A 9 -9.76 -1.04 -12.39
N LEU A 10 -8.78 -0.97 -11.51
CA LEU A 10 -8.35 0.24 -10.82
C LEU A 10 -6.82 0.26 -10.73
N ILE A 11 -6.22 1.42 -10.97
CA ILE A 11 -4.88 1.74 -10.47
C ILE A 11 -5.06 2.75 -9.34
N LEU A 12 -4.63 2.38 -8.14
CA LEU A 12 -4.60 3.29 -7.01
C LEU A 12 -3.16 3.76 -6.82
N VAL A 13 -2.94 5.06 -6.94
CA VAL A 13 -1.64 5.72 -6.78
C VAL A 13 -1.69 6.56 -5.53
N ALA A 14 -0.86 6.25 -4.53
CA ALA A 14 -0.86 6.97 -3.26
C ALA A 14 0.54 7.47 -2.92
N ASP A 15 0.63 8.72 -2.46
CA ASP A 15 1.73 9.09 -1.58
C ASP A 15 1.68 8.27 -0.28
N LEU A 16 2.81 8.21 0.42
CA LEU A 16 2.94 7.47 1.66
C LEU A 16 2.78 8.35 2.88
N ASP A 17 3.62 9.36 3.05
CA ASP A 17 3.71 10.10 4.31
C ASP A 17 2.55 11.07 4.38
N CYS A 18 1.77 11.07 5.48
CA CYS A 18 0.58 11.92 5.63
C CYS A 18 -0.56 11.62 4.64
N THR A 19 -0.36 10.81 3.58
CA THR A 19 -1.43 10.35 2.68
C THR A 19 -1.94 8.95 3.00
N LEU A 20 -1.07 7.93 3.05
CA LEU A 20 -1.48 6.58 3.44
C LEU A 20 -1.09 6.27 4.89
N VAL A 21 0.12 6.71 5.28
CA VAL A 21 0.70 6.53 6.60
C VAL A 21 0.44 7.78 7.43
N ASP A 22 -0.31 7.59 8.50
CA ASP A 22 -0.44 8.60 9.54
C ASP A 22 0.71 8.48 10.54
N HIS A 23 1.54 9.52 10.63
CA HIS A 23 2.63 9.54 11.61
C HIS A 23 2.16 9.82 13.03
N ASP A 24 0.95 10.36 13.19
CA ASP A 24 0.30 10.62 14.48
C ASP A 24 -0.50 9.42 14.99
N ASP A 25 -0.69 8.38 14.17
CA ASP A 25 -1.34 7.13 14.56
C ASP A 25 -0.30 6.03 14.83
N PRO A 26 0.08 5.78 16.10
CA PRO A 26 0.99 4.69 16.44
C PRO A 26 0.36 3.30 16.23
N GLU A 27 -0.97 3.19 16.23
CA GLU A 27 -1.69 1.91 16.09
C GLU A 27 -1.97 1.56 14.62
N ASN A 28 -1.80 2.52 13.70
CA ASN A 28 -1.98 2.35 12.26
C ASN A 28 -3.40 1.90 11.87
N ASN A 29 -4.42 2.35 12.59
CA ASN A 29 -5.81 1.92 12.42
C ASN A 29 -6.28 2.14 10.97
N ASP A 30 -6.14 3.34 10.43
CA ASP A 30 -6.63 3.65 9.07
C ASP A 30 -5.80 2.99 7.96
N LEU A 31 -4.49 2.85 8.18
CA LEU A 31 -3.64 2.06 7.29
C LEU A 31 -4.08 0.58 7.29
N LEU A 32 -4.33 -0.01 8.46
CA LEU A 32 -4.79 -1.39 8.57
C LEU A 32 -6.21 -1.58 8.00
N ARG A 33 -7.08 -0.57 8.10
CA ARG A 33 -8.40 -0.54 7.45
C ARG A 33 -8.27 -0.54 5.93
N PHE A 34 -7.39 0.31 5.38
CA PHE A 34 -7.09 0.32 3.95
C PHE A 34 -6.52 -1.03 3.49
N ASN A 35 -5.57 -1.60 4.22
CA ASN A 35 -4.95 -2.87 3.87
C ASN A 35 -5.97 -4.01 3.75
N ALA A 36 -6.85 -4.13 4.75
CA ALA A 36 -7.89 -5.16 4.74
C ALA A 36 -8.86 -4.98 3.57
N LEU A 37 -9.24 -3.73 3.25
CA LEU A 37 -10.08 -3.43 2.10
C LEU A 37 -9.38 -3.82 0.79
N TRP A 38 -8.12 -3.43 0.63
CA TRP A 38 -7.35 -3.67 -0.59
C TRP A 38 -7.16 -5.16 -0.86
N GLU A 39 -6.69 -5.91 0.14
CA GLU A 39 -6.41 -7.34 0.00
C GLU A 39 -7.69 -8.17 -0.18
N ALA A 40 -8.82 -7.77 0.42
CA ALA A 40 -10.08 -8.49 0.25
C ALA A 40 -10.77 -8.23 -1.09
N HIS A 41 -10.66 -7.02 -1.65
CA HIS A 41 -11.54 -6.57 -2.73
C HIS A 41 -10.85 -6.06 -4.01
N TYR A 42 -9.57 -5.68 -3.95
CA TYR A 42 -8.90 -5.00 -5.06
C TYR A 42 -7.68 -5.75 -5.57
N ARG A 43 -6.96 -6.45 -4.67
CA ARG A 43 -5.67 -7.05 -5.03
C ARG A 43 -5.75 -7.98 -6.23
N HIS A 44 -6.84 -8.70 -6.43
CA HIS A 44 -6.98 -9.67 -7.52
C HIS A 44 -7.07 -9.06 -8.93
N ASP A 45 -7.56 -7.83 -9.08
CA ASP A 45 -7.87 -7.22 -10.38
C ASP A 45 -7.41 -5.76 -10.56
N SER A 46 -6.76 -5.19 -9.55
CA SER A 46 -6.35 -3.77 -9.49
C SER A 46 -4.88 -3.65 -9.12
N LEU A 47 -4.21 -2.55 -9.50
CA LEU A 47 -2.79 -2.31 -9.17
C LEU A 47 -2.63 -1.27 -8.07
N LEU A 48 -1.73 -1.54 -7.12
CA LEU A 48 -1.32 -0.60 -6.09
C LEU A 48 0.02 0.03 -6.46
N VAL A 49 0.06 1.36 -6.53
CA VAL A 49 1.26 2.13 -6.82
C VAL A 49 1.54 3.06 -5.65
N TYR A 50 2.71 2.91 -5.03
CA TYR A 50 3.20 3.91 -4.09
C TYR A 50 4.02 4.94 -4.85
N CYS A 51 3.67 6.22 -4.71
CA CYS A 51 4.31 7.33 -5.41
C CYS A 51 4.79 8.36 -4.39
N THR A 52 6.03 8.20 -3.91
CA THR A 52 6.54 8.86 -2.71
C THR A 52 7.76 9.74 -2.97
N GLY A 53 7.92 10.77 -2.15
CA GLY A 53 9.15 11.57 -2.09
C GLY A 53 10.35 10.84 -1.46
N ARG A 54 10.11 9.73 -0.74
CA ARG A 54 11.17 8.91 -0.13
C ARG A 54 12.04 8.25 -1.19
N SER A 55 13.35 8.19 -0.93
CA SER A 55 14.23 7.28 -1.67
C SER A 55 13.84 5.82 -1.47
N PHE A 56 14.24 4.95 -2.39
CA PHE A 56 13.90 3.53 -2.32
C PHE A 56 14.36 2.89 -0.99
N SER A 57 15.56 3.23 -0.52
CA SER A 57 16.09 2.77 0.77
C SER A 57 15.27 3.28 1.97
N SER A 58 14.82 4.53 1.93
CA SER A 58 13.96 5.16 2.94
C SER A 58 12.55 4.54 2.95
N TYR A 59 11.98 4.28 1.77
CA TYR A 59 10.72 3.54 1.60
C TYR A 59 10.82 2.13 2.21
N MET A 60 11.87 1.37 1.88
CA MET A 60 12.08 0.03 2.46
C MET A 60 12.24 0.08 3.99
N SER A 61 12.87 1.13 4.51
CA SER A 61 12.96 1.36 5.96
C SER A 61 11.61 1.66 6.61
N LEU A 62 10.73 2.40 5.92
CA LEU A 62 9.36 2.66 6.39
C LEU A 62 8.53 1.38 6.40
N ARG A 63 8.64 0.56 5.35
CA ARG A 63 7.93 -0.73 5.24
C ARG A 63 8.32 -1.74 6.34
N LYS A 64 9.51 -1.63 6.91
CA LYS A 64 9.92 -2.40 8.11
C LYS A 64 9.29 -1.91 9.42
N LYS A 65 8.80 -0.67 9.45
CA LYS A 65 8.30 0.00 10.67
C LYS A 65 6.78 0.12 10.71
N ARG A 66 6.14 0.14 9.54
CA ARG A 66 4.69 0.33 9.37
C ARG A 66 4.14 -0.87 8.61
N PRO A 67 2.88 -1.29 8.86
CA PRO A 67 2.27 -2.41 8.15
C PRO A 67 1.88 -2.00 6.72
N LEU A 68 2.85 -1.65 5.88
CA LEU A 68 2.62 -1.33 4.48
C LEU A 68 2.47 -2.62 3.68
N LEU A 69 1.45 -2.64 2.80
CA LEU A 69 1.34 -3.68 1.79
C LEU A 69 2.53 -3.63 0.82
N THR A 70 2.77 -4.75 0.17
CA THR A 70 3.60 -4.82 -1.02
C THR A 70 2.88 -4.15 -2.19
N PRO A 71 3.39 -3.02 -2.73
CA PRO A 71 2.81 -2.44 -3.93
C PRO A 71 3.16 -3.27 -5.16
N ASP A 72 2.40 -3.11 -6.24
CA ASP A 72 2.77 -3.66 -7.55
C ASP A 72 3.89 -2.83 -8.18
N ILE A 73 3.92 -1.51 -7.90
CA ILE A 73 4.93 -0.56 -8.38
C ILE A 73 5.29 0.42 -7.26
N ALA A 74 6.59 0.63 -7.03
CA ALA A 74 7.10 1.71 -6.19
C ALA A 74 7.74 2.78 -7.07
N VAL A 75 7.12 3.95 -7.09
CA VAL A 75 7.65 5.18 -7.66
C VAL A 75 8.26 6.00 -6.52
N THR A 76 9.59 6.10 -6.50
CA THR A 76 10.36 6.68 -5.39
C THR A 76 11.08 7.95 -5.81
N SER A 77 11.63 8.67 -4.84
CA SER A 77 12.43 9.88 -5.06
C SER A 77 11.69 10.92 -5.91
N VAL A 78 10.41 11.15 -5.60
CA VAL A 78 9.52 12.10 -6.31
C VAL A 78 9.40 11.74 -7.80
N GLY A 79 9.32 10.45 -8.10
CA GLY A 79 9.16 9.96 -9.48
C GLY A 79 10.46 9.91 -10.29
N SER A 80 11.63 10.07 -9.67
CA SER A 80 12.91 9.86 -10.37
C SER A 80 13.30 8.38 -10.46
N GLU A 81 12.66 7.50 -9.69
CA GLU A 81 12.89 6.05 -9.74
C GLU A 81 11.56 5.30 -9.85
N ILE A 82 11.55 4.23 -10.65
CA ILE A 82 10.43 3.31 -10.77
C ILE A 82 10.97 1.90 -10.55
N VAL A 83 10.36 1.19 -9.60
CA VAL A 83 10.71 -0.18 -9.25
C VAL A 83 9.46 -1.05 -9.32
N TYR A 84 9.57 -2.17 -10.04
CA TYR A 84 8.49 -3.15 -10.19
C TYR A 84 8.60 -4.28 -9.17
N GLY A 85 7.43 -4.71 -8.68
CA GLY A 85 7.29 -5.77 -7.70
C GLY A 85 7.57 -5.30 -6.27
N GLY A 86 7.34 -6.18 -5.32
CA GLY A 86 7.78 -5.97 -3.95
C GLY A 86 7.91 -7.29 -3.19
N GLY A 87 8.92 -7.36 -2.33
CA GLY A 87 9.40 -8.61 -1.76
C GLY A 87 10.89 -8.81 -2.07
N GLU A 88 11.33 -10.04 -2.24
CA GLU A 88 12.75 -10.42 -2.44
C GLU A 88 13.28 -10.17 -3.86
N SER A 89 12.41 -9.93 -4.84
CA SER A 89 12.79 -9.64 -6.22
C SER A 89 12.15 -8.35 -6.68
N THR A 90 12.93 -7.27 -6.67
CA THR A 90 12.55 -5.96 -7.21
C THR A 90 13.35 -5.66 -8.45
N VAL A 91 12.72 -5.07 -9.47
CA VAL A 91 13.38 -4.73 -10.74
C VAL A 91 13.21 -3.25 -11.04
N SER A 92 14.32 -2.51 -11.09
CA SER A 92 14.30 -1.10 -11.48
C SER A 92 13.99 -0.93 -12.98
N ASP A 93 13.21 0.08 -13.34
CA ASP A 93 12.94 0.43 -14.73
C ASP A 93 14.12 1.22 -15.33
N VAL A 94 15.04 0.50 -15.95
CA VAL A 94 16.21 1.10 -16.61
C VAL A 94 15.84 1.99 -17.82
N VAL A 95 14.67 1.78 -18.43
CA VAL A 95 14.19 2.60 -19.54
C VAL A 95 13.72 3.96 -19.02
N TRP A 96 13.04 3.97 -17.88
CA TRP A 96 12.69 5.20 -17.17
C TRP A 96 13.95 5.98 -16.76
N THR A 97 14.92 5.33 -16.13
CA THR A 97 16.19 5.96 -15.75
C THR A 97 16.88 6.61 -16.96
N ALA A 98 17.02 5.87 -18.06
CA ALA A 98 17.64 6.40 -19.29
C ALA A 98 16.85 7.58 -19.90
N ARG A 99 15.53 7.61 -19.75
CA ARG A 99 14.70 8.73 -20.19
C ARG A 99 14.98 10.00 -19.39
N LEU A 100 15.29 9.86 -18.11
CA LEU A 100 15.61 10.98 -17.22
C LEU A 100 17.00 11.59 -17.45
N ASP A 101 17.91 10.87 -18.12
CA ASP A 101 19.23 11.41 -18.51
C ASP A 101 19.14 12.51 -19.56
N TYR A 102 18.02 12.62 -20.28
CA TYR A 102 17.86 13.61 -21.33
C TYR A 102 17.89 15.04 -20.76
N LYS A 103 18.92 15.79 -21.18
CA LYS A 103 19.19 17.16 -20.69
C LYS A 103 19.30 17.26 -19.16
N TRP A 104 19.73 16.20 -18.51
CA TRP A 104 20.05 16.20 -17.10
C TRP A 104 21.57 16.22 -16.89
N ASN A 105 22.04 17.04 -15.97
CA ASN A 105 23.41 16.99 -15.48
C ASN A 105 23.42 17.39 -14.00
N ARG A 106 23.56 16.39 -13.14
CA ARG A 106 23.52 16.56 -11.68
C ARG A 106 24.62 17.50 -11.18
N ASP A 107 25.83 17.41 -11.71
CA ASP A 107 26.96 18.22 -11.27
C ASP A 107 26.74 19.71 -11.54
N ILE A 108 26.16 20.04 -12.71
CA ILE A 108 25.77 21.43 -13.04
C ILE A 108 24.67 21.91 -12.08
N VAL A 109 23.68 21.08 -11.78
CA VAL A 109 22.62 21.43 -10.82
C VAL A 109 23.21 21.74 -9.45
N VAL A 110 24.09 20.89 -8.93
CA VAL A 110 24.77 21.11 -7.64
C VAL A 110 25.63 22.39 -7.69
N GLU A 111 26.40 22.59 -8.76
CA GLU A 111 27.25 23.78 -8.92
C GLU A 111 26.43 25.09 -8.92
N GLU A 112 25.31 25.14 -9.64
CA GLU A 112 24.47 26.34 -9.71
C GLU A 112 23.68 26.57 -8.42
N THR A 113 23.16 25.51 -7.79
CA THR A 113 22.39 25.63 -6.54
C THR A 113 23.26 26.06 -5.36
N LEU A 114 24.55 25.72 -5.32
CA LEU A 114 25.50 26.21 -4.31
C LEU A 114 25.63 27.75 -4.29
N LYS A 115 25.25 28.44 -5.37
CA LYS A 115 25.29 29.91 -5.46
C LYS A 115 24.10 30.59 -4.77
N PHE A 116 23.13 29.81 -4.27
CA PHE A 116 21.95 30.30 -3.54
C PHE A 116 22.10 30.00 -2.04
N PRO A 117 22.51 30.98 -1.20
CA PRO A 117 22.77 30.75 0.23
C PRO A 117 21.54 30.31 1.04
N LYS A 118 20.33 30.44 0.46
CA LYS A 118 19.05 30.06 1.07
C LYS A 118 18.70 28.59 0.87
N LEU A 119 19.36 27.90 -0.06
CA LEU A 119 19.20 26.47 -0.27
C LEU A 119 20.13 25.72 0.68
N GLU A 120 19.58 25.15 1.74
CA GLU A 120 20.33 24.27 2.64
C GLU A 120 20.23 22.82 2.12
N PRO A 121 21.34 22.14 1.78
CA PRO A 121 21.26 20.76 1.28
C PRO A 121 20.60 19.82 2.30
N GLN A 122 19.68 18.97 1.82
CA GLN A 122 19.19 17.86 2.63
C GLN A 122 20.29 16.80 2.84
N PRO A 123 20.18 15.94 3.88
CA PRO A 123 21.18 14.90 4.17
C PRO A 123 21.50 14.02 2.95
N ASP A 124 22.73 13.50 2.88
CA ASP A 124 23.24 12.73 1.72
C ASP A 124 22.31 11.61 1.25
N LYS A 125 21.61 10.94 2.17
CA LYS A 125 20.62 9.88 1.87
C LYS A 125 19.36 10.34 1.12
N SER A 126 19.16 11.65 0.98
CA SER A 126 18.08 12.29 0.23
C SER A 126 18.53 12.80 -1.14
N GLN A 127 19.84 12.73 -1.42
CA GLN A 127 20.45 13.10 -2.69
C GLN A 127 20.56 11.85 -3.56
N GLU A 128 19.97 11.88 -4.75
CA GLU A 128 19.98 10.75 -5.69
C GLU A 128 20.55 11.17 -7.05
N GLU A 129 20.71 10.24 -7.98
CA GLU A 129 21.27 10.50 -9.32
C GLU A 129 20.42 11.51 -10.11
N HIS A 130 19.10 11.37 -10.04
CA HIS A 130 18.12 12.23 -10.73
C HIS A 130 17.32 13.10 -9.76
N LYS A 131 17.89 13.44 -8.59
CA LYS A 131 17.26 14.31 -7.60
C LYS A 131 18.29 15.01 -6.71
N VAL A 132 18.23 16.34 -6.68
CA VAL A 132 19.01 17.17 -5.74
C VAL A 132 18.06 17.93 -4.82
N SER A 133 18.21 17.73 -3.50
CA SER A 133 17.22 18.16 -2.52
C SER A 133 17.75 19.16 -1.52
N PHE A 134 16.91 20.14 -1.17
CA PHE A 134 17.21 21.23 -0.26
C PHE A 134 16.07 21.47 0.75
N PHE A 135 16.42 22.16 1.83
CA PHE A 135 15.51 22.86 2.72
C PHE A 135 15.55 24.35 2.38
N VAL A 136 14.37 24.97 2.27
CA VAL A 136 14.22 26.40 1.97
C VAL A 136 12.86 26.89 2.42
N GLY A 137 12.77 28.13 2.91
CA GLY A 137 11.51 28.75 3.28
C GLY A 137 10.68 29.15 2.05
N ARG A 138 9.35 29.19 2.20
CA ARG A 138 8.40 29.43 1.10
C ARG A 138 8.71 30.68 0.25
N GLU A 139 9.00 31.81 0.90
CA GLU A 139 9.28 33.07 0.20
C GLU A 139 10.54 32.96 -0.67
N ASP A 140 11.64 32.46 -0.09
CA ASP A 140 12.90 32.23 -0.81
C ASP A 140 12.71 31.20 -1.95
N ALA A 141 11.93 30.14 -1.73
CA ALA A 141 11.64 29.13 -2.74
C ALA A 141 10.93 29.73 -3.97
N VAL A 142 9.93 30.57 -3.77
CA VAL A 142 9.18 31.24 -4.85
C VAL A 142 10.11 32.12 -5.70
N GLU A 143 11.08 32.79 -5.10
CA GLU A 143 12.07 33.58 -5.84
C GLU A 143 13.02 32.70 -6.65
N ILE A 144 13.55 31.64 -6.03
CA ILE A 144 14.47 30.70 -6.67
C ILE A 144 13.80 30.00 -7.86
N MET A 145 12.53 29.59 -7.73
CA MET A 145 11.77 28.94 -8.80
C MET A 145 11.62 29.80 -10.06
N LYS A 146 11.69 31.13 -9.94
CA LYS A 146 11.59 32.05 -11.08
C LYS A 146 12.90 32.17 -11.86
N VAL A 147 14.04 31.96 -11.21
CA VAL A 147 15.37 32.28 -11.79
C VAL A 147 16.21 31.04 -12.11
N LEU A 148 16.18 30.03 -11.24
CA LEU A 148 17.03 28.84 -11.35
C LEU A 148 16.82 28.06 -12.67
N PRO A 149 15.59 27.87 -13.18
CA PRO A 149 15.40 27.15 -14.44
C PRO A 149 16.12 27.80 -15.62
N GLY A 150 16.10 29.14 -15.72
CA GLY A 150 16.78 29.86 -16.81
C GLY A 150 18.30 29.72 -16.75
N ILE A 151 18.88 29.78 -15.55
CA ILE A 151 20.33 29.58 -15.34
C ILE A 151 20.75 28.17 -15.77
N LEU A 152 19.96 27.16 -15.42
CA LEU A 152 20.23 25.77 -15.78
C LEU A 152 20.04 25.54 -17.28
N GLU A 153 19.02 26.13 -17.89
CA GLU A 153 18.75 26.02 -19.33
C GLU A 153 19.88 26.65 -20.17
N GLU A 154 20.45 27.78 -19.73
CA GLU A 154 21.64 28.38 -20.37
C GLU A 154 22.87 27.45 -20.35
N ARG A 155 22.91 26.51 -19.41
CA ARG A 155 23.95 25.47 -19.31
C ARG A 155 23.53 24.14 -19.96
N GLY A 156 22.42 24.12 -20.68
CA GLY A 156 21.90 22.95 -21.39
C GLY A 156 21.20 21.93 -20.48
N VAL A 157 20.85 22.30 -19.25
CA VAL A 157 20.16 21.45 -18.28
C VAL A 157 18.69 21.87 -18.17
N ASP A 158 17.77 20.93 -18.39
CA ASP A 158 16.33 21.17 -18.32
C ASP A 158 15.73 20.47 -17.10
N VAL A 159 15.12 21.27 -16.21
CA VAL A 159 14.70 20.81 -14.88
C VAL A 159 13.23 21.04 -14.59
N LYS A 160 12.76 20.29 -13.60
CA LYS A 160 11.54 20.55 -12.85
C LYS A 160 11.92 20.87 -11.42
N LEU A 161 11.26 21.87 -10.85
CA LEU A 161 11.42 22.27 -9.44
C LEU A 161 10.14 21.90 -8.70
N VAL A 162 10.27 21.21 -7.57
CA VAL A 162 9.14 20.78 -6.74
C VAL A 162 9.34 21.34 -5.34
N TYR A 163 8.34 22.07 -4.84
CA TYR A 163 8.30 22.54 -3.46
C TYR A 163 7.17 21.83 -2.71
N SER A 164 7.45 21.30 -1.52
CA SER A 164 6.49 20.50 -0.75
C SER A 164 6.73 20.57 0.76
N ASN A 165 5.72 20.17 1.54
CA ASN A 165 5.74 20.10 3.01
C ASN A 165 6.05 21.45 3.70
N GLY A 166 5.93 22.56 2.96
CA GLY A 166 6.28 23.89 3.45
C GLY A 166 7.78 24.15 3.69
N TYR A 167 8.68 23.24 3.29
CA TYR A 167 10.13 23.44 3.44
C TYR A 167 11.02 22.65 2.47
N ALA A 168 10.51 21.58 1.86
CA ALA A 168 11.31 20.69 1.02
C ALA A 168 11.31 21.22 -0.42
N PHE A 169 12.50 21.28 -1.03
CA PHE A 169 12.70 21.75 -2.39
C PHE A 169 13.56 20.78 -3.17
N ASP A 170 13.02 20.23 -4.25
CA ASP A 170 13.67 19.23 -5.08
C ASP A 170 13.91 19.77 -6.50
N VAL A 171 15.13 19.60 -6.99
CA VAL A 171 15.51 19.80 -8.39
C VAL A 171 15.59 18.45 -9.07
N LEU A 172 14.76 18.25 -10.09
CA LEU A 172 14.60 16.99 -10.82
C LEU A 172 14.82 17.22 -12.33
N PRO A 173 15.13 16.18 -13.12
CA PRO A 173 15.01 16.24 -14.58
C PRO A 173 13.61 16.69 -14.99
N ARG A 174 13.49 17.44 -16.10
CA ARG A 174 12.21 17.97 -16.58
C ARG A 174 11.09 16.92 -16.70
N GLY A 175 11.45 15.74 -17.20
CA GLY A 175 10.51 14.63 -17.40
C GLY A 175 10.13 13.86 -16.13
N ALA A 176 10.82 14.08 -15.01
CA ALA A 176 10.55 13.41 -13.74
C ALA A 176 9.34 14.04 -13.00
N GLY A 177 9.24 13.81 -11.69
CA GLY A 177 8.09 14.18 -10.89
C GLY A 177 7.04 13.06 -10.86
N LYS A 178 6.14 13.11 -9.87
CA LYS A 178 5.08 12.12 -9.70
C LYS A 178 4.18 12.02 -10.95
N GLN A 179 3.87 13.15 -11.58
CA GLN A 179 3.12 13.18 -12.85
C GLN A 179 3.85 12.48 -13.99
N GLY A 180 5.14 12.77 -14.17
CA GLY A 180 5.94 12.21 -15.26
C GLY A 180 6.03 10.68 -15.16
N ALA A 181 6.30 10.19 -13.95
CA ALA A 181 6.36 8.76 -13.66
C ALA A 181 5.00 8.07 -13.90
N LEU A 182 3.90 8.63 -13.40
CA LEU A 182 2.58 8.03 -13.60
C LEU A 182 2.15 8.07 -15.08
N THR A 183 2.41 9.16 -15.79
CA THR A 183 2.13 9.25 -17.24
C THR A 183 2.88 8.17 -18.00
N TYR A 184 4.18 7.99 -17.71
CA TYR A 184 4.98 6.92 -18.32
C TYR A 184 4.42 5.52 -18.02
N LEU A 185 3.97 5.27 -16.78
CA LEU A 185 3.37 3.98 -16.41
C LEU A 185 2.05 3.72 -17.15
N LEU A 186 1.21 4.74 -17.28
CA LEU A 186 -0.06 4.64 -18.01
C LEU A 186 0.17 4.40 -19.51
N ASP A 187 1.11 5.13 -20.12
CA ASP A 187 1.51 4.94 -21.53
C ASP A 187 2.03 3.52 -21.76
N LYS A 188 2.87 3.02 -20.84
CA LYS A 188 3.41 1.65 -20.91
C LYS A 188 2.32 0.60 -20.84
N LEU A 189 1.35 0.77 -19.94
CA LEU A 189 0.19 -0.13 -19.84
C LEU A 189 -0.70 -0.07 -21.08
N ASP A 190 -0.91 1.10 -21.66
CA ASP A 190 -1.67 1.26 -22.90
C ASP A 190 -1.01 0.52 -24.08
N ILE A 191 0.31 0.65 -24.23
CA ILE A 191 1.11 -0.09 -25.23
C ILE A 191 0.99 -1.61 -25.02
N GLU A 192 0.92 -2.07 -23.78
CA GLU A 192 0.71 -3.49 -23.43
C GLU A 192 -0.76 -3.95 -23.62
N GLY A 193 -1.67 -3.08 -24.05
CA GLY A 193 -3.09 -3.38 -24.16
C GLY A 193 -3.81 -3.54 -22.81
N LYS A 194 -3.21 -3.01 -21.74
CA LYS A 194 -3.66 -3.09 -20.35
C LYS A 194 -4.06 -1.72 -19.80
N GLN A 195 -4.70 -0.89 -20.62
CA GLN A 195 -5.21 0.42 -20.18
C GLN A 195 -6.17 0.26 -18.99
N PRO A 196 -5.95 0.95 -17.86
CA PRO A 196 -6.80 0.83 -16.69
C PRO A 196 -8.21 1.34 -16.95
N SER A 197 -9.22 0.71 -16.33
CA SER A 197 -10.59 1.25 -16.39
C SER A 197 -10.74 2.53 -15.56
N ASN A 198 -10.04 2.61 -14.42
CA ASN A 198 -10.04 3.77 -13.55
C ASN A 198 -8.65 4.00 -12.96
N THR A 199 -8.29 5.26 -12.73
CA THR A 199 -7.09 5.64 -11.99
C THR A 199 -7.49 6.58 -10.86
N LEU A 200 -7.10 6.26 -9.62
CA LEU A 200 -7.28 7.11 -8.45
C LEU A 200 -5.91 7.56 -7.94
N VAL A 201 -5.69 8.87 -7.85
CA VAL A 201 -4.49 9.47 -7.26
C VAL A 201 -4.82 10.07 -5.88
N CYS A 202 -3.98 9.81 -4.90
CA CYS A 202 -4.11 10.27 -3.52
C CYS A 202 -2.83 11.00 -3.11
N GLY A 203 -2.97 12.20 -2.52
CA GLY A 203 -1.82 12.99 -2.08
C GLY A 203 -2.19 14.01 -0.99
N ASP A 204 -1.17 14.64 -0.42
CA ASP A 204 -1.31 15.59 0.69
C ASP A 204 -0.42 16.84 0.56
N SER A 205 0.61 16.83 -0.30
CA SER A 205 1.59 17.93 -0.36
C SER A 205 1.85 18.46 -1.78
N GLY A 206 2.66 19.53 -1.89
CA GLY A 206 2.98 20.15 -3.17
C GLY A 206 3.64 19.23 -4.21
N ASN A 207 4.26 18.12 -3.79
CA ASN A 207 4.83 17.15 -4.73
C ASN A 207 3.78 16.25 -5.40
N ASP A 208 2.53 16.27 -4.90
CA ASP A 208 1.39 15.54 -5.42
C ASP A 208 0.54 16.37 -6.39
N ALA A 209 0.66 17.70 -6.35
CA ALA A 209 -0.19 18.63 -7.12
C ALA A 209 -0.28 18.27 -8.61
N GLU A 210 0.84 17.86 -9.21
CA GLU A 210 0.87 17.51 -10.63
C GLU A 210 0.18 16.16 -10.96
N LEU A 211 -0.01 15.25 -10.00
CA LEU A 211 -0.77 14.00 -10.23
C LEU A 211 -2.21 14.31 -10.64
N PHE A 212 -2.79 15.35 -10.05
CA PHE A 212 -4.16 15.79 -10.30
C PHE A 212 -4.35 16.45 -11.68
N ASN A 213 -3.27 16.82 -12.37
CA ASN A 213 -3.31 17.37 -13.73
C ASN A 213 -3.40 16.30 -14.83
N ILE A 214 -3.23 15.02 -14.48
CA ILE A 214 -3.30 13.93 -15.45
C ILE A 214 -4.75 13.80 -15.92
N SER A 215 -4.94 13.69 -17.23
CA SER A 215 -6.27 13.54 -17.81
C SER A 215 -6.91 12.22 -17.37
N ASP A 216 -8.22 12.26 -17.14
CA ASP A 216 -9.04 11.10 -16.79
C ASP A 216 -8.67 10.33 -15.51
N VAL A 217 -7.99 10.99 -14.56
CA VAL A 217 -7.83 10.47 -13.20
C VAL A 217 -8.93 10.99 -12.27
N TYR A 218 -9.26 10.16 -11.27
CA TYR A 218 -9.91 10.60 -10.04
C TYR A 218 -8.84 11.03 -9.04
N GLY A 219 -9.08 12.10 -8.29
CA GLY A 219 -8.13 12.65 -7.35
C GLY A 219 -8.74 12.89 -5.98
N VAL A 220 -7.99 12.53 -4.93
CA VAL A 220 -8.31 12.91 -3.56
C VAL A 220 -7.12 13.57 -2.88
N MET A 221 -7.39 14.70 -2.25
CA MET A 221 -6.50 15.33 -1.28
C MET A 221 -7.02 14.97 0.11
N VAL A 222 -6.21 14.34 0.95
CA VAL A 222 -6.65 13.93 2.29
C VAL A 222 -6.85 15.14 3.21
N SER A 223 -7.69 15.05 4.24
CA SER A 223 -8.08 16.23 5.03
C SER A 223 -6.93 16.93 5.77
N ASN A 224 -5.82 16.22 5.99
CA ASN A 224 -4.59 16.72 6.57
C ASN A 224 -3.57 17.24 5.53
N SER A 225 -4.04 17.61 4.32
CA SER A 225 -3.19 18.15 3.25
C SER A 225 -2.55 19.49 3.64
N HIS A 226 -1.31 19.69 3.16
CA HIS A 226 -0.53 20.90 3.34
C HIS A 226 -1.09 22.09 2.55
N GLU A 227 -0.80 23.30 3.05
CA GLU A 227 -1.34 24.56 2.53
C GLU A 227 -1.03 24.76 1.03
N GLU A 228 0.16 24.38 0.56
CA GLU A 228 0.52 24.54 -0.85
C GLU A 228 -0.35 23.70 -1.79
N LEU A 229 -0.76 22.50 -1.37
CA LEU A 229 -1.65 21.66 -2.18
C LEU A 229 -3.08 22.19 -2.14
N LEU A 230 -3.56 22.62 -0.97
CA LEU A 230 -4.88 23.24 -0.84
C LEU A 230 -5.02 24.51 -1.68
N GLN A 231 -3.99 25.37 -1.68
CA GLN A 231 -3.94 26.55 -2.55
C GLN A 231 -4.00 26.13 -4.02
N TRP A 232 -3.20 25.13 -4.42
CA TRP A 232 -3.22 24.61 -5.78
C TRP A 232 -4.62 24.14 -6.18
N TYR A 233 -5.34 23.43 -5.31
CA TYR A 233 -6.70 22.96 -5.58
C TYR A 233 -7.70 24.10 -5.77
N GLU A 234 -7.67 25.11 -4.91
CA GLU A 234 -8.54 26.29 -5.03
C GLU A 234 -8.33 27.02 -6.36
N GLU A 235 -7.08 27.06 -6.85
CA GLU A 235 -6.71 27.75 -8.09
C GLU A 235 -6.97 26.91 -9.36
N ASN A 236 -6.85 25.58 -9.29
CA ASN A 236 -6.77 24.73 -10.49
C ASN A 236 -7.87 23.66 -10.60
N ALA A 237 -8.42 23.18 -9.48
CA ALA A 237 -9.20 21.94 -9.45
C ALA A 237 -10.53 22.02 -8.69
N LYS A 238 -10.86 23.13 -8.04
CA LYS A 238 -12.08 23.30 -7.23
C LYS A 238 -13.38 22.94 -7.96
N ASP A 239 -13.46 23.28 -9.25
CA ASP A 239 -14.63 23.02 -10.08
C ASP A 239 -14.54 21.69 -10.85
N ASN A 240 -13.46 20.91 -10.66
CA ASN A 240 -13.28 19.62 -11.31
C ASN A 240 -14.02 18.53 -10.51
N PRO A 241 -15.10 17.93 -11.04
CA PRO A 241 -15.88 16.93 -10.32
C PRO A 241 -15.14 15.61 -10.08
N LYS A 242 -13.98 15.39 -10.73
CA LYS A 242 -13.12 14.23 -10.53
C LYS A 242 -12.07 14.42 -9.44
N ILE A 243 -11.98 15.60 -8.82
CA ILE A 243 -11.01 15.90 -7.76
C ILE A 243 -11.77 16.47 -6.57
N PHE A 244 -11.43 16.04 -5.36
CA PHE A 244 -11.99 16.65 -4.16
C PHE A 244 -11.01 16.61 -2.98
N HIS A 245 -11.27 17.49 -2.02
CA HIS A 245 -10.64 17.47 -0.71
C HIS A 245 -11.52 16.65 0.25
N ALA A 246 -10.98 15.55 0.77
CA ALA A 246 -11.67 14.62 1.65
C ALA A 246 -11.96 15.24 3.02
N SER A 247 -12.99 14.71 3.68
CA SER A 247 -13.26 15.01 5.09
C SER A 247 -12.37 14.19 6.03
N GLU A 248 -11.96 13.00 5.60
CA GLU A 248 -11.13 12.07 6.35
C GLU A 248 -9.64 12.23 6.04
N ARG A 249 -8.81 11.92 7.05
CA ARG A 249 -7.34 12.00 6.94
C ARG A 249 -6.74 10.69 6.44
N CYS A 250 -5.54 10.77 5.88
CA CYS A 250 -4.71 9.63 5.53
C CYS A 250 -5.49 8.47 4.81
N GLY A 251 -5.24 7.21 5.19
CA GLY A 251 -5.89 6.03 4.61
C GLY A 251 -7.42 6.05 4.65
N ALA A 252 -8.05 6.72 5.62
CA ALA A 252 -9.50 6.89 5.66
C ALA A 252 -10.00 7.82 4.54
N GLY A 253 -9.26 8.89 4.22
CA GLY A 253 -9.54 9.75 3.06
C GLY A 253 -9.45 9.01 1.72
N MET A 254 -8.55 8.04 1.61
CA MET A 254 -8.47 7.17 0.43
C MET A 254 -9.70 6.26 0.29
N ILE A 255 -10.19 5.71 1.41
CA ILE A 255 -11.43 4.92 1.44
C ILE A 255 -12.64 5.79 1.09
N GLU A 256 -12.70 7.02 1.62
CA GLU A 256 -13.72 8.02 1.28
C GLU A 256 -13.75 8.29 -0.24
N ALA A 257 -12.58 8.39 -0.88
CA ALA A 257 -12.49 8.58 -2.33
C ALA A 257 -13.04 7.41 -3.14
N ILE A 258 -12.73 6.17 -2.73
CA ILE A 258 -13.29 4.96 -3.35
C ILE A 258 -14.82 4.98 -3.30
N GLN A 259 -15.39 5.41 -2.16
CA GLN A 259 -16.83 5.57 -2.00
C GLN A 259 -17.37 6.71 -2.88
N ARG A 260 -16.77 7.90 -2.79
CA ARG A 260 -17.22 9.14 -3.46
C ARG A 260 -17.29 9.01 -4.97
N PHE A 261 -16.34 8.28 -5.56
CA PHE A 261 -16.25 8.04 -6.99
C PHE A 261 -16.86 6.71 -7.43
N ASN A 262 -17.44 5.94 -6.50
CA ASN A 262 -18.07 4.64 -6.76
C ASN A 262 -17.12 3.65 -7.47
N LEU A 263 -15.88 3.54 -6.98
CA LEU A 263 -14.81 2.73 -7.57
C LEU A 263 -14.82 1.26 -7.09
N GLY A 264 -15.84 0.86 -6.34
CA GLY A 264 -16.02 -0.52 -5.84
C GLY A 264 -16.41 -0.57 -4.35
N PRO A 265 -16.23 -1.74 -3.71
CA PRO A 265 -16.43 -1.90 -2.27
C PRO A 265 -15.61 -0.89 -1.47
N ASN A 266 -16.24 -0.19 -0.53
CA ASN A 266 -15.62 0.88 0.25
C ASN A 266 -15.72 0.68 1.77
N VAL A 267 -16.33 -0.43 2.21
CA VAL A 267 -16.40 -0.80 3.63
C VAL A 267 -15.24 -1.73 3.94
N SER A 268 -14.33 -1.31 4.82
CA SER A 268 -13.23 -2.19 5.23
C SER A 268 -13.79 -3.39 5.99
N PRO A 269 -13.31 -4.62 5.73
CA PRO A 269 -13.60 -5.79 6.56
C PRO A 269 -13.35 -5.56 8.07
N ARG A 270 -12.45 -4.63 8.42
CA ARG A 270 -12.18 -4.25 9.82
C ARG A 270 -13.31 -3.48 10.49
N ASP A 271 -14.14 -2.79 9.72
CA ASP A 271 -15.23 -1.96 10.24
C ASP A 271 -16.51 -2.78 10.46
N VAL A 272 -16.59 -3.98 9.87
CA VAL A 272 -17.76 -4.86 9.96
C VAL A 272 -17.66 -5.72 11.22
N MET A 273 -18.50 -5.46 12.22
CA MET A 273 -18.52 -6.21 13.50
C MET A 273 -19.35 -7.50 13.46
N GLU A 274 -19.91 -7.92 12.32
CA GLU A 274 -20.92 -8.97 12.28
C GLU A 274 -20.46 -10.29 12.92
N THR A 275 -21.04 -10.58 14.09
CA THR A 275 -20.73 -11.67 14.99
C THR A 275 -21.60 -12.92 14.76
N GLU A 276 -22.63 -12.85 13.93
CA GLU A 276 -23.58 -13.96 13.80
C GLU A 276 -23.47 -14.74 12.48
N ASN A 277 -22.97 -14.11 11.41
CA ASN A 277 -22.71 -14.73 10.11
C ASN A 277 -21.42 -14.14 9.51
N PHE A 278 -20.25 -14.62 9.96
CA PHE A 278 -18.92 -14.15 9.48
C PHE A 278 -18.69 -14.20 7.97
N HIS A 279 -19.57 -14.88 7.25
CA HIS A 279 -19.47 -15.11 5.82
C HIS A 279 -20.79 -14.70 5.18
N GLY A 280 -20.88 -13.43 4.80
CA GLY A 280 -21.82 -13.00 3.76
C GLY A 280 -21.52 -13.73 2.45
N GLU A 281 -22.46 -13.68 1.50
CA GLU A 281 -22.56 -14.42 0.23
C GLU A 281 -21.37 -14.28 -0.77
N SER A 282 -20.19 -13.82 -0.32
CA SER A 282 -19.00 -13.66 -1.15
C SER A 282 -18.27 -14.98 -1.34
N LEU A 283 -18.38 -15.56 -2.53
CA LEU A 283 -17.59 -16.71 -2.98
C LEU A 283 -16.14 -16.32 -3.36
N ASN A 284 -15.58 -15.30 -2.71
CA ASN A 284 -14.24 -14.78 -3.00
C ASN A 284 -13.22 -15.33 -1.98
N PRO A 285 -12.28 -16.21 -2.41
CA PRO A 285 -11.22 -16.72 -1.55
C PRO A 285 -10.39 -15.64 -0.83
N ALA A 286 -10.16 -14.48 -1.46
CA ALA A 286 -9.39 -13.40 -0.85
C ALA A 286 -10.15 -12.76 0.32
N HIS A 287 -11.45 -12.50 0.13
CA HIS A 287 -12.31 -11.99 1.19
C HIS A 287 -12.41 -12.99 2.35
N GLU A 288 -12.59 -14.28 2.04
CA GLU A 288 -12.67 -15.37 3.02
C GLU A 288 -11.45 -15.43 3.94
N VAL A 289 -10.24 -15.41 3.37
CA VAL A 289 -9.01 -15.47 4.19
C VAL A 289 -8.80 -14.19 5.01
N VAL A 290 -9.11 -13.02 4.45
CA VAL A 290 -9.02 -11.75 5.20
C VAL A 290 -9.98 -11.77 6.39
N GLN A 291 -11.24 -12.16 6.20
CA GLN A 291 -12.23 -12.24 7.28
C GLN A 291 -11.80 -13.21 8.38
N PHE A 292 -11.27 -14.38 8.01
CA PHE A 292 -10.79 -15.37 8.98
C PHE A 292 -9.73 -14.80 9.91
N TYR A 293 -8.69 -14.14 9.37
CA TYR A 293 -7.61 -13.59 10.19
C TYR A 293 -8.00 -12.33 10.97
N LEU A 294 -8.94 -11.54 10.48
CA LEU A 294 -9.50 -10.43 11.27
C LEU A 294 -10.35 -10.93 12.43
N PHE A 295 -11.12 -12.00 12.23
CA PHE A 295 -11.79 -12.67 13.34
C PHE A 295 -10.77 -13.21 14.36
N TYR A 296 -9.70 -13.85 13.90
CA TYR A 296 -8.65 -14.35 14.79
C TYR A 296 -7.96 -13.22 15.57
N GLU A 297 -7.68 -12.06 14.96
CA GLU A 297 -7.21 -10.85 15.65
C GLU A 297 -8.18 -10.43 16.76
N ARG A 298 -9.47 -10.27 16.43
CA ARG A 298 -10.51 -9.85 17.38
C ARG A 298 -10.67 -10.84 18.54
N TRP A 299 -10.60 -12.14 18.27
CA TRP A 299 -10.65 -13.18 19.29
C TRP A 299 -9.49 -13.04 20.28
N ARG A 300 -8.27 -12.87 19.77
CA ARG A 300 -7.08 -12.66 20.61
C ARG A 300 -7.11 -11.33 21.36
N CYS A 301 -7.70 -10.29 20.78
CA CYS A 301 -7.89 -9.02 21.48
C CYS A 301 -9.08 -9.03 22.47
N GLY A 302 -9.91 -10.07 22.46
CA GLY A 302 -11.13 -10.15 23.28
C GLY A 302 -12.20 -9.13 22.88
N GLU A 303 -12.24 -8.77 21.59
CA GLU A 303 -13.17 -7.79 21.01
C GLU A 303 -14.50 -8.42 20.57
N VAL A 304 -14.55 -9.75 20.50
CA VAL A 304 -15.77 -10.55 20.31
C VAL A 304 -16.14 -11.28 21.59
N GLU A 305 -17.40 -11.65 21.75
CA GLU A 305 -17.85 -12.44 22.91
C GLU A 305 -17.13 -13.80 22.97
N LYS A 306 -16.68 -14.23 24.16
CA LYS A 306 -16.15 -15.59 24.36
C LYS A 306 -17.29 -16.61 24.31
N SER A 307 -17.58 -17.14 23.12
CA SER A 307 -18.66 -18.09 22.89
C SER A 307 -18.23 -19.28 22.04
N ASP A 308 -18.61 -20.49 22.46
CA ASP A 308 -18.38 -21.73 21.71
C ASP A 308 -19.02 -21.69 20.31
N LYS A 309 -20.05 -20.85 20.11
CA LYS A 309 -20.70 -20.65 18.81
C LYS A 309 -19.69 -20.28 17.73
N TYR A 310 -18.70 -19.44 18.06
CA TYR A 310 -17.67 -19.01 17.10
C TYR A 310 -16.72 -20.16 16.73
N LEU A 311 -16.25 -20.92 17.72
CA LEU A 311 -15.37 -22.07 17.49
C LEU A 311 -16.08 -23.15 16.68
N GLN A 312 -17.35 -23.43 16.99
CA GLN A 312 -18.17 -24.37 16.20
C GLN A 312 -18.41 -23.86 14.78
N ASN A 313 -18.60 -22.55 14.60
CA ASN A 313 -18.71 -21.96 13.27
C ASN A 313 -17.43 -22.15 12.45
N LEU A 314 -16.25 -21.85 13.01
CA LEU A 314 -14.95 -22.09 12.37
C LEU A 314 -14.74 -23.56 12.00
N LYS A 315 -15.11 -24.49 12.90
CA LYS A 315 -15.07 -25.93 12.59
C LYS A 315 -16.01 -26.28 11.45
N SER A 316 -17.18 -25.65 11.37
CA SER A 316 -18.12 -25.87 10.26
C SER A 316 -17.56 -25.42 8.90
N LEU A 317 -16.67 -24.42 8.89
CA LEU A 317 -16.00 -23.87 7.71
C LEU A 317 -14.79 -24.67 7.27
N SER A 318 -14.30 -25.58 8.10
CA SER A 318 -13.19 -26.47 7.75
C SER A 318 -13.66 -27.88 7.45
N SER A 319 -12.86 -28.60 6.67
CA SER A 319 -13.07 -30.03 6.46
C SER A 319 -12.74 -30.78 7.76
N PRO A 320 -13.55 -31.78 8.17
CA PRO A 320 -13.20 -32.66 9.29
C PRO A 320 -11.88 -33.43 9.08
N LEU A 321 -11.46 -33.59 7.82
CA LEU A 321 -10.18 -34.18 7.42
C LEU A 321 -9.13 -33.13 7.03
N GLY A 322 -9.45 -31.85 7.23
CA GLY A 322 -8.58 -30.75 6.86
C GLY A 322 -7.36 -30.71 7.76
N ILE A 323 -6.19 -30.53 7.16
CA ILE A 323 -4.91 -30.51 7.87
C ILE A 323 -4.33 -29.10 7.84
N PHE A 324 -3.73 -28.69 8.94
CA PHE A 324 -2.89 -27.51 9.01
C PHE A 324 -1.46 -27.91 9.35
N VAL A 325 -0.55 -27.58 8.42
CA VAL A 325 0.90 -27.66 8.56
C VAL A 325 1.40 -26.34 9.15
N HIS A 326 1.74 -26.37 10.43
CA HIS A 326 2.27 -25.23 11.17
C HIS A 326 3.71 -24.90 10.74
N PRO A 327 4.17 -23.63 10.81
CA PRO A 327 5.54 -23.26 10.44
C PRO A 327 6.66 -24.01 11.16
N SER A 328 6.39 -24.63 12.32
CA SER A 328 7.34 -25.50 13.04
C SER A 328 7.46 -26.91 12.47
N GLY A 329 6.65 -27.26 11.46
CA GLY A 329 6.56 -28.60 10.88
C GLY A 329 5.56 -29.54 11.57
N VAL A 330 4.84 -29.06 12.60
CA VAL A 330 3.77 -29.84 13.23
C VAL A 330 2.55 -29.89 12.31
N GLU A 331 2.06 -31.10 12.04
CA GLU A 331 0.86 -31.33 11.25
C GLU A 331 -0.26 -31.88 12.13
N LYS A 332 -1.40 -31.18 12.17
CA LYS A 332 -2.59 -31.60 12.93
C LYS A 332 -3.88 -31.24 12.18
N PRO A 333 -5.01 -31.87 12.52
CA PRO A 333 -6.32 -31.44 12.02
C PRO A 333 -6.61 -29.96 12.33
N ILE A 334 -7.22 -29.24 11.40
CA ILE A 334 -7.61 -27.83 11.58
C ILE A 334 -8.48 -27.66 12.85
N HIS A 335 -9.36 -28.62 13.12
CA HIS A 335 -10.23 -28.58 14.31
C HIS A 335 -9.46 -28.58 15.63
N GLU A 336 -8.33 -29.29 15.72
CA GLU A 336 -7.50 -29.29 16.93
C GLU A 336 -6.85 -27.91 17.15
N TRP A 337 -6.42 -27.25 16.08
CA TRP A 337 -5.92 -25.87 16.16
C TRP A 337 -7.02 -24.87 16.56
N ILE A 338 -8.26 -25.08 16.10
CA ILE A 338 -9.42 -24.28 16.54
C ILE A 338 -9.67 -24.49 18.04
N ASP A 339 -9.51 -25.71 18.56
CA ASP A 339 -9.63 -25.98 20.00
C ASP A 339 -8.50 -25.30 20.79
N GLU A 340 -7.27 -25.34 20.30
CA GLU A 340 -6.13 -24.64 20.91
C GLU A 340 -6.34 -23.10 20.92
N MET A 341 -7.04 -22.55 19.91
CA MET A 341 -7.39 -21.12 19.80
C MET A 341 -8.17 -20.60 21.01
N GLU A 342 -8.94 -21.45 21.69
CA GLU A 342 -9.73 -21.06 22.88
C GLU A 342 -8.83 -20.48 23.99
N ASN A 343 -7.62 -21.02 24.14
CA ASN A 343 -6.66 -20.60 25.16
C ASN A 343 -6.04 -19.23 24.89
N LEU A 344 -6.17 -18.69 23.66
CA LEU A 344 -5.64 -17.39 23.27
C LEU A 344 -6.65 -16.25 23.40
N TYR A 345 -7.89 -16.51 23.83
CA TYR A 345 -8.90 -15.47 23.94
C TYR A 345 -8.43 -14.32 24.86
N GLY A 346 -8.42 -13.10 24.33
CA GLY A 346 -8.05 -11.89 25.09
C GLY A 346 -6.56 -11.74 25.41
N ASP A 347 -5.70 -12.69 25.03
CA ASP A 347 -4.26 -12.67 25.33
C ASP A 347 -3.48 -11.54 24.63
N GLY A 348 -4.04 -11.04 23.53
CA GLY A 348 -3.49 -10.00 22.67
C GLY A 348 -3.86 -8.58 23.10
N LYS A 349 -4.83 -8.41 24.01
CA LYS A 349 -5.37 -7.10 24.41
C LYS A 349 -4.30 -6.15 24.93
N GLU A 350 -3.50 -6.62 25.89
CA GLU A 350 -2.42 -5.82 26.50
C GLU A 350 -1.15 -5.76 25.64
N LYS A 351 -1.06 -6.61 24.61
CA LYS A 351 0.12 -6.75 23.74
C LYS A 351 0.02 -5.95 22.44
N LYS A 352 -1.10 -5.23 22.24
CA LYS A 352 -1.44 -4.53 20.99
C LYS A 352 -1.34 -5.48 19.79
N PHE A 353 -1.95 -6.65 19.94
CA PHE A 353 -1.93 -7.69 18.92
C PHE A 353 -2.63 -7.21 17.64
N ARG A 354 -1.93 -7.30 16.50
CA ARG A 354 -2.48 -6.94 15.18
C ARG A 354 -2.08 -7.98 14.14
N ILE A 355 -2.97 -8.26 13.20
CA ILE A 355 -2.70 -9.13 12.05
C ILE A 355 -2.98 -8.36 10.77
N TRP A 356 -2.13 -8.49 9.75
CA TRP A 356 -2.51 -8.10 8.40
C TRP A 356 -2.00 -9.12 7.39
N LEU A 357 -2.71 -9.23 6.28
CA LEU A 357 -2.31 -10.04 5.15
C LEU A 357 -1.69 -9.13 4.09
N ASP A 358 -0.74 -9.65 3.34
CA ASP A 358 -0.08 -8.98 2.23
C ASP A 358 0.03 -9.95 1.04
N ASN A 359 -0.06 -9.43 -0.19
CA ASN A 359 -0.03 -10.21 -1.43
C ASN A 359 -1.08 -11.33 -1.48
N VAL A 360 -2.32 -11.07 -1.08
CA VAL A 360 -3.41 -12.03 -1.18
C VAL A 360 -3.75 -12.27 -2.65
N THR A 361 -3.49 -13.50 -3.09
CA THR A 361 -3.78 -13.98 -4.45
C THR A 361 -4.58 -15.27 -4.35
N SER A 362 -5.47 -15.49 -5.31
CA SER A 362 -6.24 -16.73 -5.43
C SER A 362 -6.18 -17.24 -6.87
N SER A 363 -6.13 -18.56 -7.03
CA SER A 363 -6.09 -19.21 -8.33
C SER A 363 -6.90 -20.50 -8.29
N HIS A 364 -7.58 -20.84 -9.38
CA HIS A 364 -8.29 -22.10 -9.51
C HIS A 364 -7.30 -23.26 -9.63
N ILE A 365 -7.54 -24.34 -8.86
CA ILE A 365 -6.91 -25.65 -9.08
C ILE A 365 -7.86 -26.57 -9.86
N SER A 366 -9.16 -26.48 -9.57
CA SER A 366 -10.25 -27.19 -10.26
C SER A 366 -11.48 -26.28 -10.36
N SER A 367 -12.59 -26.83 -10.89
CA SER A 367 -13.86 -26.11 -11.02
C SER A 367 -14.43 -25.59 -9.69
N ASP A 368 -14.11 -26.26 -8.58
CA ASP A 368 -14.66 -26.03 -7.25
C ASP A 368 -13.60 -25.78 -6.18
N THR A 369 -12.32 -25.67 -6.56
CA THR A 369 -11.20 -25.57 -5.62
C THR A 369 -10.26 -24.44 -5.99
N TRP A 370 -9.89 -23.64 -4.99
CA TRP A 370 -8.97 -22.52 -5.08
C TRP A 370 -7.76 -22.74 -4.19
N LEU A 371 -6.63 -22.22 -4.65
CA LEU A 371 -5.44 -21.98 -3.84
C LEU A 371 -5.34 -20.49 -3.56
N ALA A 372 -5.54 -20.10 -2.30
CA ALA A 372 -5.19 -18.77 -1.82
C ALA A 372 -3.74 -18.77 -1.32
N LYS A 373 -2.96 -17.74 -1.67
CA LYS A 373 -1.59 -17.52 -1.21
C LYS A 373 -1.46 -16.10 -0.71
N PHE A 374 -0.76 -15.92 0.41
CA PHE A 374 -0.50 -14.60 1.00
C PHE A 374 0.67 -14.69 1.97
N VAL A 375 1.16 -13.53 2.37
CA VAL A 375 2.00 -13.39 3.56
C VAL A 375 1.12 -12.95 4.70
N LYS A 376 1.20 -13.64 5.82
CA LYS A 376 0.58 -13.23 7.07
C LYS A 376 1.62 -12.57 7.95
N HIS A 377 1.27 -11.43 8.51
CA HIS A 377 2.07 -10.74 9.51
C HIS A 377 1.30 -10.67 10.83
N GLU A 378 2.00 -10.94 11.95
CA GLU A 378 1.50 -10.68 13.31
C GLU A 378 2.42 -9.70 14.02
N LEU A 379 1.84 -8.62 14.54
CA LEU A 379 2.48 -7.76 15.51
C LEU A 379 2.05 -8.20 16.91
N SER A 380 3.03 -8.45 17.78
CA SER A 380 2.80 -8.69 19.21
C SER A 380 4.01 -8.17 19.98
N GLU A 381 3.79 -7.42 21.07
CA GLU A 381 4.86 -6.92 21.94
C GLU A 381 5.95 -6.13 21.17
N GLY A 382 5.53 -5.38 20.15
CA GLY A 382 6.41 -4.55 19.31
C GLY A 382 7.26 -5.33 18.29
N LYS A 383 7.08 -6.65 18.17
CA LYS A 383 7.77 -7.49 17.19
C LYS A 383 6.80 -7.96 16.11
N VAL A 384 7.23 -7.89 14.86
CA VAL A 384 6.49 -8.45 13.73
C VAL A 384 7.07 -9.82 13.40
N ARG A 385 6.20 -10.82 13.29
CA ARG A 385 6.51 -12.15 12.79
C ARG A 385 5.74 -12.40 11.51
N SER A 386 6.31 -13.16 10.58
CA SER A 386 5.71 -13.32 9.26
C SER A 386 5.90 -14.72 8.69
N CYS A 387 4.86 -15.22 8.04
CA CYS A 387 4.91 -16.50 7.33
C CYS A 387 4.30 -16.37 5.94
N SER A 388 4.82 -17.16 5.00
CA SER A 388 4.10 -17.47 3.77
C SER A 388 3.00 -18.46 4.09
N THR A 389 1.78 -18.18 3.64
CA THR A 389 0.60 -19.01 3.90
C THR A 389 -0.05 -19.42 2.58
N LYS A 390 -0.39 -20.70 2.49
CA LYS A 390 -1.16 -21.29 1.38
C LYS A 390 -2.40 -21.96 1.95
N VAL A 391 -3.56 -21.66 1.39
CA VAL A 391 -4.84 -22.21 1.82
C VAL A 391 -5.53 -22.86 0.63
N LEU A 392 -5.88 -24.14 0.78
CA LEU A 392 -6.73 -24.85 -0.16
C LEU A 392 -8.20 -24.68 0.28
N LEU A 393 -9.00 -24.05 -0.57
CA LEU A 393 -10.42 -23.79 -0.34
C LEU A 393 -11.24 -24.57 -1.36
N SER A 394 -12.30 -25.23 -0.93
CA SER A 394 -13.24 -25.93 -1.83
C SER A 394 -14.66 -25.40 -1.62
N TYR A 395 -15.35 -25.07 -2.72
CA TYR A 395 -16.73 -24.63 -2.71
C TYR A 395 -17.63 -25.85 -2.63
N LYS A 396 -18.53 -25.83 -1.65
CA LYS A 396 -19.53 -26.87 -1.48
C LYS A 396 -20.90 -26.29 -1.81
N GLU A 397 -21.45 -26.69 -2.96
CA GLU A 397 -22.77 -26.25 -3.43
C GLU A 397 -23.87 -26.44 -2.37
N GLU A 398 -23.87 -27.57 -1.66
CA GLU A 398 -24.86 -27.86 -0.60
C GLU A 398 -24.83 -26.84 0.54
N LYS A 399 -23.66 -26.25 0.82
CA LYS A 399 -23.46 -25.27 1.90
C LYS A 399 -23.38 -23.84 1.39
N GLN A 400 -23.39 -23.63 0.07
CA GLN A 400 -23.23 -22.33 -0.59
C GLN A 400 -22.04 -21.53 -0.04
N ARG A 401 -20.93 -22.20 0.31
CA ARG A 401 -19.77 -21.56 0.96
C ARG A 401 -18.46 -22.26 0.67
N LEU A 402 -17.36 -21.52 0.87
CA LEU A 402 -16.00 -22.04 0.82
C LEU A 402 -15.72 -22.88 2.09
N THR A 403 -15.00 -23.99 1.90
CA THR A 403 -14.56 -24.89 2.96
C THR A 403 -13.04 -24.95 2.96
N TRP A 404 -12.42 -24.72 4.12
CA TRP A 404 -10.98 -24.82 4.33
C TRP A 404 -10.55 -26.28 4.38
N MET A 405 -9.81 -26.70 3.35
CA MET A 405 -9.38 -28.08 3.15
C MET A 405 -7.96 -28.34 3.65
N HIS A 406 -7.08 -27.35 3.50
CA HIS A 406 -5.70 -27.45 3.93
C HIS A 406 -5.11 -26.08 4.17
N ILE A 407 -4.29 -25.94 5.21
CA ILE A 407 -3.51 -24.72 5.48
C ILE A 407 -2.04 -25.16 5.57
N HIS A 408 -1.17 -24.43 4.90
CA HIS A 408 0.28 -24.62 5.03
C HIS A 408 0.92 -23.28 5.29
N GLN A 409 1.71 -23.19 6.35
CA GLN A 409 2.50 -22.00 6.64
C GLN A 409 4.00 -22.31 6.73
N SER A 410 4.82 -21.36 6.31
CA SER A 410 6.27 -21.44 6.39
C SER A 410 6.84 -20.09 6.84
N TRP A 411 7.74 -20.07 7.82
CA TRP A 411 8.37 -18.83 8.28
C TRP A 411 9.12 -18.13 7.15
N LEU A 412 9.03 -16.79 7.11
CA LEU A 412 9.82 -15.98 6.17
C LEU A 412 11.21 -15.64 6.71
N ASP A 413 11.38 -15.57 8.03
CA ASP A 413 12.67 -15.29 8.69
C ASP A 413 13.03 -16.41 9.68
N GLU A 414 14.31 -16.77 9.75
CA GLU A 414 14.83 -17.83 10.66
C GLU A 414 14.85 -17.42 12.15
N SER A 415 14.58 -16.16 12.48
CA SER A 415 14.71 -15.61 13.84
C SER A 415 13.50 -15.84 14.77
N SER A 416 12.50 -16.60 14.33
CA SER A 416 11.22 -16.81 15.03
C SER A 416 11.23 -17.90 16.11
N SER A 417 12.42 -18.38 16.53
CA SER A 417 12.56 -19.58 17.39
C SER A 417 12.04 -19.46 18.82
N ASP A 418 12.00 -18.26 19.40
CA ASP A 418 11.92 -18.13 20.86
C ASP A 418 10.50 -18.16 21.45
N ASP A 419 9.45 -18.14 20.63
CA ASP A 419 8.06 -18.09 21.11
C ASP A 419 7.11 -18.88 20.18
N GLN A 420 7.57 -20.04 19.69
CA GLN A 420 6.80 -20.96 18.83
C GLN A 420 5.50 -21.45 19.50
N GLU A 421 5.45 -21.46 20.84
CA GLU A 421 4.33 -22.01 21.62
C GLU A 421 3.03 -21.18 21.52
N LYS A 422 3.07 -19.94 20.99
CA LYS A 422 1.89 -19.05 20.91
C LYS A 422 1.41 -18.74 19.49
N TRP A 423 2.05 -19.31 18.47
CA TRP A 423 1.56 -19.20 17.10
C TRP A 423 0.58 -20.34 16.85
N ILE A 424 -0.65 -19.99 16.48
CA ILE A 424 -1.66 -20.98 16.09
C ILE A 424 -1.90 -20.82 14.62
N PHE A 425 -2.74 -19.85 14.22
CA PHE A 425 -3.25 -19.76 12.85
C PHE A 425 -2.38 -19.00 11.89
#